data_AF-A0A531MZ79-F1
#
_entry.id   AF-A0A531MZ79-F1
#
_cell.length_a   1.000
_cell.length_b   1.000
_cell.length_c   1.000
_cell.angle_alpha   90.00
_cell.angle_beta   90.00
_cell.angle_gamma   90.00
#
_symmetry.space_group_name_H-M   'P 1'
#
loop_
_entity.id
_entity.type
_entity.pdbx_description
1 polymer ?
#
loop_
_entity_poly.entity_id
_entity_poly.type
_entity_poly.pdbx_seq_one_letter_code
_entity_poly.pdbx_strand_id
1 'polypeptide(L)' 'YWEPAKWVARLRERKRGDNPALFKINMDSGHAGASGRFSRLEEIAYTYAFALKVTDKA' A
#
# COMPACT_ATOMS: atom_id res chain seq x y z
N TYR A 1 8.91 9.29 -1.64
CA TYR A 1 7.66 9.24 -2.46
C TYR A 1 7.93 8.91 -3.92
N TRP A 2 8.92 9.52 -4.59
CA TRP A 2 9.11 9.35 -6.04
C TRP A 2 9.61 7.97 -6.50
N GLU A 3 10.57 7.37 -5.79
CA GLU A 3 11.13 6.07 -6.18
C GLU A 3 10.08 4.95 -6.08
N PRO A 4 9.29 4.85 -4.99
CA PRO A 4 8.17 3.90 -4.93
C PRO A 4 7.15 4.11 -6.04
N ALA A 5 6.85 5.36 -6.41
CA ALA A 5 5.90 5.66 -7.49
C ALA A 5 6.40 5.13 -8.85
N LYS A 6 7.67 5.41 -9.19
CA LYS A 6 8.28 4.89 -10.43
C LYS A 6 8.39 3.36 -10.42
N TRP A 7 8.66 2.78 -9.25
CA TRP A 7 8.71 1.33 -9.10
C TRP A 7 7.35 0.68 -9.34
N VAL A 8 6.27 1.18 -8.72
CA VAL A 8 4.94 0.59 -8.93
C VAL A 8 4.45 0.79 -10.36
N ALA A 9 4.78 1.92 -11.00
CA ALA A 9 4.51 2.12 -12.43
C ALA A 9 5.18 1.05 -13.29
N ARG A 10 6.48 0.80 -13.07
CA ARG A 10 7.23 -0.26 -13.76
C ARG A 10 6.69 -1.65 -13.44
N LEU A 11 6.26 -1.91 -12.20
CA LEU A 11 5.68 -3.18 -11.80
C LEU A 11 4.36 -3.44 -12.53
N ARG A 12 3.50 -2.44 -12.68
CA ARG A 12 2.23 -2.53 -13.41
C ARG A 12 2.42 -2.79 -14.89
N GLU A 13 3.45 -2.17 -15.50
CA GLU A 13 3.82 -2.40 -16.89
C GLU A 13 4.33 -3.83 -17.13
N ARG A 14 5.13 -4.37 -16.19
CA ARG A 14 5.84 -5.64 -16.37
C ARG A 14 5.17 -6.87 -15.75
N LYS A 15 4.17 -6.69 -14.87
CA LYS A 15 3.50 -7.81 -14.21
C LYS A 15 2.83 -8.72 -15.26
N ARG A 16 2.74 -10.01 -14.94
CA ARG A 16 1.95 -10.98 -15.69
C ARG A 16 0.75 -11.41 -14.85
N GLY A 17 -0.40 -11.59 -15.50
CA GLY A 17 -1.67 -11.90 -14.84
C GLY A 17 -2.35 -10.70 -14.19
N ASP A 18 -3.50 -10.95 -13.58
CA ASP A 18 -4.44 -9.90 -13.17
C ASP A 18 -4.31 -9.47 -11.70
N ASN A 19 -3.32 -9.99 -10.98
CA ASN A 19 -3.07 -9.66 -9.57
C ASN A 19 -2.91 -8.14 -9.35
N PRO A 20 -3.61 -7.53 -8.39
CA PRO A 20 -3.56 -6.08 -8.19
C PRO A 20 -2.18 -5.62 -7.68
N ALA A 21 -1.71 -4.48 -8.21
CA ALA A 21 -0.50 -3.80 -7.76
C ALA A 21 -0.87 -2.38 -7.27
N LEU A 22 -0.96 -2.21 -5.95
CA LEU A 22 -1.39 -0.95 -5.32
C LEU A 22 -0.20 -0.07 -4.93
N PHE A 23 -0.42 1.23 -4.96
CA PHE A 23 0.49 2.24 -4.45
C PHE A 23 -0.30 3.18 -3.54
N LYS A 24 -0.06 3.08 -2.23
CA LYS A 24 -0.63 3.97 -1.23
C LYS A 24 0.50 4.83 -0.66
N ILE A 25 0.27 6.14 -0.60
CA ILE A 25 1.13 7.08 0.11
C ILE A 25 0.25 7.82 1.11
N ASN A 26 0.73 7.94 2.34
CA ASN A 26 0.19 8.90 3.29
C ASN A 26 0.91 10.23 3.06
N MET A 27 0.21 11.22 2.50
CA MET A 27 0.80 12.51 2.13
C MET A 27 0.96 13.47 3.32
N ASP A 28 0.34 13.15 4.46
CA ASP A 28 0.35 13.97 5.68
C ASP A 28 1.43 13.51 6.68
N SER A 29 2.22 12.48 6.32
CA SER A 29 3.13 11.81 7.23
C SER A 29 4.57 11.75 6.72
N GLY A 30 5.51 11.85 7.66
CA GLY A 30 6.94 11.68 7.39
C GLY A 30 7.40 10.21 7.43
N HIS A 31 8.73 9.99 7.48
CA HIS A 31 9.32 8.64 7.47
C HIS A 31 8.82 7.74 8.61
N ALA A 32 8.52 8.32 9.77
CA ALA A 32 8.03 7.59 10.95
C ALA A 32 6.51 7.29 10.90
N GLY A 33 5.80 7.70 9.84
CA GLY A 33 4.35 7.62 9.75
C GLY A 33 3.63 8.74 10.50
N ALA A 34 2.30 8.64 10.54
CA ALA A 34 1.44 9.60 11.22
C ALA A 34 1.60 9.50 12.75
N SER A 35 1.58 10.65 13.43
CA SER A 35 1.74 10.75 14.89
C SER A 35 0.46 10.48 15.69
N GLY A 36 -0.69 10.31 15.02
CA GLY A 36 -1.97 10.08 15.69
C GLY A 36 -2.00 8.75 16.45
N ARG A 37 -2.63 8.75 17.63
CA ARG A 37 -2.73 7.59 18.53
C ARG A 37 -3.19 6.30 17.82
N PHE A 38 -4.11 6.44 16.86
CA PHE A 38 -4.70 5.31 16.13
C PHE A 38 -4.20 5.19 14.68
N SER A 39 -3.39 6.12 14.18
CA SER A 39 -2.97 6.11 12.78
C SER A 39 -2.15 4.88 12.42
N ARG A 40 -1.39 4.32 13.37
CA ARG A 40 -0.72 3.03 13.18
C ARG A 40 -1.71 1.88 12.97
N LEU A 41 -2.82 1.86 13.70
CA LEU A 41 -3.85 0.82 13.55
C LEU A 41 -4.54 0.93 12.19
N GLU A 42 -4.78 2.14 11.70
CA GLU A 42 -5.34 2.36 10.37
C GLU A 42 -4.41 1.85 9.26
N GLU A 43 -3.10 2.18 9.31
CA GLU A 43 -2.12 1.67 8.34
C GLU A 43 -2.02 0.13 8.37
N ILE A 44 -2.10 -0.47 9.56
CA ILE A 44 -2.15 -1.94 9.72
C ILE A 44 -3.44 -2.49 9.10
N ALA A 45 -4.59 -1.90 9.38
CA ALA A 45 -5.88 -2.33 8.86
C ALA A 45 -5.91 -2.31 7.32
N TYR A 46 -5.37 -1.27 6.69
CA TYR A 46 -5.24 -1.22 5.23
C TYR A 46 -4.39 -2.37 4.68
N THR A 47 -3.27 -2.68 5.33
CA THR A 47 -2.37 -3.76 4.91
C THR A 47 -3.05 -5.12 5.01
N TYR A 48 -3.72 -5.40 6.13
CA TYR A 48 -4.47 -6.66 6.31
C TYR A 48 -5.67 -6.77 5.39
N ALA A 49 -6.44 -5.69 5.20
CA ALA A 49 -7.57 -5.68 4.28
C ALA A 49 -7.13 -5.99 2.84
N PHE A 50 -6.00 -5.44 2.40
CA PHE A 50 -5.42 -5.78 1.10
C PHE A 50 -5.00 -7.26 1.04
N ALA A 51 -4.28 -7.75 2.04
CA ALA A 51 -3.83 -9.15 2.09
C ALA A 51 -4.99 -10.14 2.06
N LEU A 52 -6.05 -9.91 2.84
CA LEU A 52 -7.27 -10.73 2.84
C LEU A 52 -7.96 -10.68 1.48
N LYS A 53 -8.10 -9.49 0.89
CA LYS A 53 -8.74 -9.32 -0.43
C LYS A 53 -8.01 -10.04 -1.56
N VAL A 54 -6.67 -10.02 -1.58
CA VAL A 54 -5.89 -10.69 -2.66
C VAL A 54 -5.72 -12.19 -2.43
N THR A 55 -6.05 -12.68 -1.24
CA THR A 55 -6.01 -14.11 -0.90
C THR A 55 -7.39 -14.76 -0.81
N ASP A 56 -8.45 -14.01 -1.18
CA ASP A 56 -9.84 -14.46 -1.12
C ASP A 56 -10.27 -14.93 0.28
N LYS A 57 -9.82 -14.18 1.30
CA LYS A 57 -10.12 -14.42 2.73
C LYS A 57 -10.86 -13.26 3.38
N ALA A 58 -11.36 -12.34 2.56
CA ALA A 58 -12.10 -11.15 2.99
C ALA A 58 -13.60 -11.44 3.04
#